data_AF-A0A934SQ10-F1
#
_entry.id   AF-A0A934SQ10-F1
#
_cell.length_a   1.000
_cell.length_b   1.000
_cell.length_c   1.000
_cell.angle_alpha   90.00
_cell.angle_beta   90.00
_cell.angle_gamma   90.00
#
_symmetry.space_group_name_H-M   'P 1'
#
loop_
_entity.id
_entity.type
_entity.pdbx_description
1 polymer ?
#
loop_
_entity_poly.entity_id
_entity_poly.type
_entity_poly.pdbx_seq_one_letter_code
_entity_poly.pdbx_strand_id
1 'polypeptide(L)'
;MTTRRGTVGAVGVVLTLLLSGLSVAAIGAVGGWSTPFGVRGAAASACTTPKLTGTIVKVRLDNTGGPMMAQRNGMMFGGAMTLSTDRSTVAQGEVTFVAANVGSVTHELVVLPLPGTQLAGTRQSGTDGKIDEAGSVGEASNSCARGAGKGILPGTSSWVTLKLAPGRYEVVCNLAGHYAAGMYGQLTVTK
;
A
#
# COMPACT_ATOMS: atom_id res chain seq x y z
N MET A 1 84.14 38.16 24.45
CA MET A 1 83.08 38.96 25.11
C MET A 1 81.83 38.11 25.26
N THR A 2 81.49 37.80 26.51
CA THR A 2 80.13 37.69 27.12
C THR A 2 79.13 36.66 26.55
N THR A 3 78.86 35.49 27.16
CA THR A 3 78.10 35.13 28.40
C THR A 3 76.55 35.28 28.30
N ARG A 4 75.85 34.25 28.84
CA ARG A 4 74.46 34.15 29.37
C ARG A 4 73.40 33.54 28.43
N ARG A 5 72.74 32.42 28.76
CA ARG A 5 71.77 32.04 29.84
C ARG A 5 70.35 32.61 29.65
N GLY A 6 69.37 31.69 29.68
CA GLY A 6 67.95 31.89 30.05
C GLY A 6 66.99 31.99 28.85
N THR A 7 65.73 31.57 28.86
CA THR A 7 64.86 30.93 29.87
C THR A 7 63.54 30.56 29.16
N VAL A 8 62.82 29.58 29.72
CA VAL A 8 61.47 29.12 29.35
C VAL A 8 60.41 30.24 29.48
N GLY A 9 59.34 30.19 28.66
CA GLY A 9 58.09 30.93 28.90
C GLY A 9 56.94 30.46 28.01
N ALA A 10 55.89 29.92 28.63
CA ALA A 10 54.65 29.42 28.01
C ALA A 10 53.49 30.41 28.21
N VAL A 11 52.65 30.64 27.19
CA VAL A 11 51.26 31.16 27.25
C VAL A 11 50.64 30.79 25.88
N GLY A 12 49.53 30.07 25.68
CA GLY A 12 48.25 30.04 26.39
C GLY A 12 47.22 30.86 25.60
N VAL A 13 46.70 30.35 24.46
CA VAL A 13 45.62 31.03 23.70
C VAL A 13 44.34 30.20 23.79
N VAL A 14 43.44 30.67 24.66
CA VAL A 14 42.04 30.25 24.77
C VAL A 14 41.25 31.07 23.77
N LEU A 15 40.60 30.41 22.80
CA LEU A 15 39.68 31.07 21.87
C LEU A 15 38.24 30.70 22.23
N THR A 16 37.59 31.58 22.98
CA THR A 16 36.14 31.59 23.21
C THR A 16 35.46 32.39 22.10
N LEU A 17 34.65 31.75 21.27
CA LEU A 17 33.74 32.43 20.33
C LEU A 17 32.31 32.36 20.88
N LEU A 18 31.89 33.48 21.48
CA LEU A 18 30.50 33.83 21.77
C LEU A 18 29.97 34.62 20.58
N LEU A 19 28.90 34.15 19.94
CA LEU A 19 27.96 35.01 19.21
C LEU A 19 26.52 34.65 19.58
N SER A 20 25.92 35.61 20.28
CA SER A 20 24.49 35.82 20.60
C SER A 20 23.63 36.00 19.34
N GLY A 21 22.48 35.34 19.23
CA GLY A 21 21.13 35.92 19.41
C GLY A 21 20.51 36.36 18.07
N LEU A 22 19.21 36.27 17.74
CA LEU A 22 17.99 35.96 18.48
C LEU A 22 16.82 35.72 17.47
N SER A 23 16.07 34.64 17.67
CA SER A 23 14.61 34.43 17.49
C SER A 23 13.84 34.69 16.17
N VAL A 24 13.11 33.65 15.71
CA VAL A 24 11.63 33.57 15.84
C VAL A 24 11.21 32.13 16.16
N ALA A 25 10.38 31.99 17.18
CA ALA A 25 9.75 30.75 17.63
C ALA A 25 8.49 30.42 16.82
N ALA A 26 8.25 29.13 16.59
CA ALA A 26 6.90 28.60 16.43
C ALA A 26 6.80 27.35 17.32
N ILE A 27 6.21 27.55 18.50
CA ILE A 27 5.82 26.51 19.44
C ILE A 27 4.56 25.85 18.89
N GLY A 28 4.62 24.53 18.72
CA GLY A 28 3.45 23.67 18.53
C GLY A 28 3.61 22.42 19.39
N ALA A 29 3.42 22.56 20.70
CA ALA A 29 3.37 21.45 21.63
C ALA A 29 1.91 21.03 21.86
N VAL A 30 1.52 19.89 21.30
CA VAL A 30 0.59 18.90 21.88
C VAL A 30 1.04 17.56 21.26
N GLY A 31 1.73 16.67 21.95
CA GLY A 31 1.30 15.95 23.15
C GLY A 31 1.75 14.50 22.95
N GLY A 32 3.06 14.26 23.08
CA GLY A 32 3.61 12.92 23.15
C GLY A 32 3.23 12.30 24.49
N TRP A 33 2.15 11.53 24.50
CA TRP A 33 1.87 10.60 25.58
C TRP A 33 2.38 9.22 25.18
N SER A 34 3.43 8.78 25.85
CA SER A 34 3.82 7.37 25.94
C SER A 34 2.64 6.59 26.51
N THR A 35 1.89 5.87 25.68
CA THR A 35 0.92 4.87 26.15
C THR A 35 1.64 3.52 26.25
N PRO A 36 1.55 2.79 27.38
CA PRO A 36 2.24 1.52 27.56
C PRO A 36 1.43 0.31 27.04
N PHE A 37 0.60 0.49 26.01
CA PHE A 37 -0.18 -0.59 25.43
C PHE A 37 -0.15 -0.53 23.91
N GLY A 38 0.44 -1.58 23.32
CA GLY A 38 0.66 -1.72 21.89
C GLY A 38 -0.64 -1.76 21.09
N VAL A 39 -1.01 -0.63 20.52
CA VAL A 39 -1.81 -0.58 19.29
C VAL A 39 -0.83 -0.64 18.14
N ARG A 40 -0.80 -1.78 17.42
CA ARG A 40 -0.19 -1.86 16.09
C ARG A 40 -0.89 -0.82 15.22
N GLY A 41 -0.27 0.35 15.07
CA GLY A 41 -0.70 1.34 14.10
C GLY A 41 -0.77 0.65 12.75
N ALA A 42 -1.91 0.78 12.06
CA ALA A 42 -2.00 0.44 10.66
C ALA A 42 -0.80 1.10 9.97
N ALA A 43 0.07 0.30 9.36
CA ALA A 43 1.20 0.84 8.60
C ALA A 43 0.61 1.86 7.61
N ALA A 44 0.92 3.14 7.82
CA ALA A 44 0.49 4.18 6.93
C ALA A 44 1.05 3.82 5.55
N SER A 45 0.18 3.75 4.54
CA SER A 45 0.59 3.47 3.17
C SER A 45 1.71 4.43 2.77
N ALA A 46 2.83 3.92 2.26
CA ALA A 46 4.00 4.74 1.96
C ALA A 46 3.80 5.71 0.76
N CYS A 47 2.64 5.67 0.12
CA CYS A 47 2.33 6.45 -1.07
C CYS A 47 1.62 7.76 -0.73
N THR A 48 2.01 8.83 -1.41
CA THR A 48 1.21 10.07 -1.45
C THR A 48 0.03 9.87 -2.40
N THR A 49 -1.15 9.59 -1.85
CA THR A 49 -2.38 9.50 -2.66
C THR A 49 -2.90 10.91 -2.98
N PRO A 50 -3.14 11.27 -4.25
CA PRO A 50 -3.74 12.54 -4.60
C PRO A 50 -5.19 12.61 -4.10
N LYS A 51 -5.79 13.80 -4.12
CA LYS A 51 -7.23 13.95 -3.86
C LYS A 51 -8.00 13.15 -4.92
N LEU A 52 -8.76 12.16 -4.47
CA LEU A 52 -9.59 11.31 -5.32
C LEU A 52 -11.02 11.86 -5.42
N THR A 53 -11.72 11.51 -6.49
CA THR A 53 -13.11 11.92 -6.77
C THR A 53 -14.02 10.68 -6.76
N GLY A 54 -15.34 10.89 -6.88
CA GLY A 54 -16.31 9.80 -6.93
C GLY A 54 -16.49 9.04 -5.61
N THR A 55 -17.20 7.92 -5.68
CA THR A 55 -17.37 7.00 -4.54
C THR A 55 -16.10 6.20 -4.35
N ILE A 56 -15.44 6.35 -3.20
CA ILE A 56 -14.21 5.62 -2.90
C ILE A 56 -14.55 4.23 -2.35
N VAL A 57 -14.01 3.19 -2.99
CA VAL A 57 -13.99 1.80 -2.52
C VAL A 57 -12.56 1.47 -2.14
N LYS A 58 -12.32 1.15 -0.86
CA LYS A 58 -11.00 0.71 -0.40
C LYS A 58 -10.90 -0.79 -0.56
N VAL A 59 -9.81 -1.25 -1.18
CA VAL A 59 -9.52 -2.67 -1.40
C VAL A 59 -8.27 -3.04 -0.63
N ARG A 60 -8.36 -4.04 0.25
CA ARG A 60 -7.24 -4.60 1.01
C ARG A 60 -6.78 -5.87 0.30
N LEU A 61 -5.49 -5.92 -0.05
CA LEU A 61 -4.82 -7.07 -0.68
C LEU A 61 -3.82 -7.65 0.31
N ASP A 62 -4.05 -8.88 0.75
CA ASP A 62 -3.32 -9.46 1.87
C ASP A 62 -3.03 -10.95 1.67
N ASN A 63 -1.89 -11.38 2.19
CA ASN A 63 -1.46 -12.76 2.21
C ASN A 63 -0.78 -13.11 3.54
N THR A 64 -1.08 -12.40 4.64
CA THR A 64 -0.36 -12.58 5.92
C THR A 64 -1.10 -13.44 6.94
N GLY A 65 -2.33 -13.88 6.65
CA GLY A 65 -3.14 -14.67 7.58
C GLY A 65 -3.45 -16.07 7.07
N GLY A 66 -2.93 -17.13 7.69
CA GLY A 66 -3.23 -18.53 7.36
C GLY A 66 -2.04 -19.46 7.61
N PRO A 67 -2.25 -20.79 7.71
CA PRO A 67 -1.13 -21.72 7.83
C PRO A 67 -0.24 -21.61 6.58
N MET A 68 1.08 -21.53 6.78
CA MET A 68 2.06 -21.53 5.70
C MET A 68 1.86 -22.79 4.85
N MET A 69 1.37 -22.64 3.62
CA MET A 69 1.25 -23.78 2.71
C MET A 69 2.61 -24.01 2.06
N ALA A 70 3.24 -25.14 2.39
CA ALA A 70 4.47 -25.55 1.74
C ALA A 70 4.17 -25.95 0.28
N GLN A 71 4.66 -25.20 -0.69
CA GLN A 71 4.63 -25.62 -2.09
C GLN A 71 5.69 -26.70 -2.33
N ARG A 72 5.37 -27.68 -3.18
CA ARG A 72 6.23 -28.83 -3.57
C ARG A 72 7.59 -28.46 -4.18
N ASN A 73 7.83 -27.18 -4.50
CA ASN A 73 9.09 -26.64 -5.03
C ASN A 73 9.89 -25.80 -4.00
N GLY A 74 9.60 -25.89 -2.70
CA GLY A 74 10.44 -25.29 -1.65
C GLY A 74 10.29 -23.77 -1.47
N MET A 75 9.33 -23.13 -2.14
CA MET A 75 8.98 -21.73 -1.89
C MET A 75 7.83 -21.66 -0.86
N MET A 76 8.11 -21.03 0.27
CA MET A 76 7.15 -20.78 1.35
C MET A 76 6.40 -19.48 1.04
N PHE A 77 5.22 -19.57 0.43
CA PHE A 77 4.30 -18.43 0.35
C PHE A 77 3.53 -18.35 1.67
N GLY A 78 3.68 -17.23 2.38
CA GLY A 78 2.97 -17.01 3.64
C GLY A 78 1.49 -16.73 3.41
N GLY A 79 0.67 -17.24 4.32
CA GLY A 79 -0.76 -16.91 4.56
C GLY A 79 -1.77 -17.28 3.48
N ALA A 80 -3.06 -17.22 3.86
CA ALA A 80 -4.18 -17.29 2.94
C ALA A 80 -4.24 -16.00 2.12
N MET A 81 -4.40 -16.16 0.81
CA MET A 81 -4.51 -15.05 -0.14
C MET A 81 -5.93 -14.48 -0.04
N THR A 82 -6.05 -13.19 0.27
CA THR A 82 -7.33 -12.54 0.51
C THR A 82 -7.41 -11.17 -0.16
N LEU A 83 -8.56 -10.91 -0.78
CA LEU A 83 -8.95 -9.61 -1.30
C LEU A 83 -10.27 -9.22 -0.66
N SER A 84 -10.33 -8.05 -0.02
CA SER A 84 -11.56 -7.55 0.59
C SER A 84 -11.80 -6.09 0.27
N THR A 85 -13.04 -5.74 -0.08
CA THR A 85 -13.49 -4.35 -0.21
C THR A 85 -14.08 -3.87 1.10
N ASP A 86 -13.98 -2.56 1.40
CA ASP A 86 -14.60 -1.96 2.59
C ASP A 86 -16.14 -1.90 2.49
N ARG A 87 -16.67 -2.12 1.29
CA ARG A 87 -18.10 -2.20 0.99
C ARG A 87 -18.34 -3.14 -0.18
N SER A 88 -19.47 -3.84 -0.15
CA SER A 88 -19.90 -4.72 -1.24
C SER A 88 -20.88 -4.06 -2.21
N THR A 89 -21.36 -2.85 -1.90
CA THR A 89 -22.38 -2.14 -2.69
C THR A 89 -22.05 -0.66 -2.83
N VAL A 90 -22.22 -0.10 -4.02
CA VAL A 90 -22.11 1.34 -4.32
C VAL A 90 -23.19 1.79 -5.30
N ALA A 91 -23.47 3.09 -5.37
CA ALA A 91 -24.28 3.65 -6.44
C ALA A 91 -23.49 3.72 -7.77
N GLN A 92 -24.20 3.67 -8.89
CA GLN A 92 -23.64 3.89 -10.22
C GLN A 92 -22.97 5.26 -10.35
N GLY A 93 -22.06 5.39 -11.33
CA GLY A 93 -21.33 6.62 -11.62
C GLY A 93 -19.83 6.47 -11.41
N GLU A 94 -19.17 7.55 -11.01
CA GLU A 94 -17.73 7.54 -10.75
C GLU A 94 -17.42 6.79 -9.45
N VAL A 95 -16.69 5.69 -9.58
CA VAL A 95 -16.21 4.85 -8.48
C VAL A 95 -14.69 4.78 -8.57
N THR A 96 -14.01 5.19 -7.50
CA THR A 96 -12.56 5.07 -7.39
C THR A 96 -12.19 3.92 -6.48
N PHE A 97 -11.48 2.94 -7.02
CA PHE A 97 -10.89 1.87 -6.25
C PHE A 97 -9.52 2.30 -5.76
N VAL A 98 -9.26 2.12 -4.47
CA VAL A 98 -7.94 2.32 -3.85
C VAL A 98 -7.48 0.99 -3.30
N ALA A 99 -6.57 0.34 -4.04
CA ALA A 99 -6.00 -0.95 -3.68
C ALA A 99 -4.74 -0.76 -2.84
N ALA A 100 -4.77 -1.24 -1.61
CA ALA A 100 -3.64 -1.22 -0.67
C ALA A 100 -3.10 -2.63 -0.48
N ASN A 101 -1.82 -2.80 -0.80
CA ASN A 101 -1.09 -4.03 -0.50
C ASN A 101 -0.53 -3.96 0.92
N VAL A 102 -1.16 -4.74 1.79
CA VAL A 102 -0.79 -4.89 3.21
C VAL A 102 -0.15 -6.25 3.48
N GLY A 103 -0.01 -7.06 2.43
CA GLY A 103 0.63 -8.35 2.45
C GLY A 103 2.15 -8.26 2.27
N SER A 104 2.76 -9.42 2.02
CA SER A 104 4.21 -9.57 1.85
C SER A 104 4.64 -9.88 0.41
N VAL A 105 3.70 -10.11 -0.51
CA VAL A 105 3.97 -10.34 -1.94
C VAL A 105 3.31 -9.25 -2.79
N THR A 106 3.74 -9.08 -4.04
CA THR A 106 3.13 -8.15 -4.98
C THR A 106 1.69 -8.57 -5.31
N HIS A 107 0.76 -7.61 -5.37
CA HIS A 107 -0.64 -7.86 -5.76
C HIS A 107 -1.09 -6.89 -6.86
N GLU A 108 -2.27 -7.09 -7.41
CA GLU A 108 -2.92 -6.14 -8.32
C GLU A 108 -4.43 -6.11 -8.06
N LEU A 109 -5.11 -5.14 -8.68
CA LEU A 109 -6.56 -5.07 -8.72
C LEU A 109 -7.01 -4.96 -10.18
N VAL A 110 -7.85 -5.89 -10.61
CA VAL A 110 -8.57 -5.86 -11.89
C VAL A 110 -10.07 -5.90 -11.60
N VAL A 111 -10.87 -5.13 -12.34
CA VAL A 111 -12.33 -5.06 -12.19
C VAL A 111 -12.98 -5.66 -13.42
N LEU A 112 -13.69 -6.77 -13.23
CA LEU A 112 -14.34 -7.54 -14.29
C LEU A 112 -15.87 -7.51 -14.11
N PRO A 113 -16.66 -7.39 -15.18
CA PRO A 113 -18.10 -7.66 -15.12
C PRO A 113 -18.35 -9.10 -14.67
N LEU A 114 -19.35 -9.30 -13.81
CA LEU A 114 -19.76 -10.61 -13.32
C LEU A 114 -21.15 -10.96 -13.87
N PRO A 115 -21.23 -11.60 -15.06
CA PRO A 115 -22.46 -11.76 -15.80
C PRO A 115 -23.41 -12.82 -15.21
N GLY A 116 -24.71 -12.58 -15.39
CA GLY A 116 -25.76 -13.56 -15.10
C GLY A 116 -25.68 -14.15 -13.69
N THR A 117 -25.62 -15.48 -13.64
CA THR A 117 -25.57 -16.27 -12.41
C THR A 117 -24.16 -16.65 -11.98
N GLN A 118 -23.12 -16.15 -12.66
CA GLN A 118 -21.73 -16.45 -12.30
C GLN A 118 -21.44 -15.95 -10.88
N LEU A 119 -20.80 -16.80 -10.07
CA LEU A 119 -20.37 -16.47 -8.72
C LEU A 119 -18.94 -15.93 -8.76
N ALA A 120 -18.61 -15.01 -7.85
CA ALA A 120 -17.22 -14.61 -7.67
C ALA A 120 -16.39 -15.81 -7.20
N GLY A 121 -15.16 -15.92 -7.67
CA GLY A 121 -14.26 -17.03 -7.36
C GLY A 121 -14.43 -18.28 -8.23
N THR A 122 -15.33 -18.28 -9.22
CA THR A 122 -15.60 -19.47 -10.05
C THR A 122 -15.08 -19.37 -11.48
N ARG A 123 -14.24 -18.37 -11.81
CA ARG A 123 -13.57 -18.32 -13.11
C ARG A 123 -12.51 -19.41 -13.20
N GLN A 124 -12.37 -19.99 -14.39
CA GLN A 124 -11.34 -20.99 -14.63
C GLN A 124 -9.99 -20.30 -14.85
N SER A 125 -8.97 -20.75 -14.12
CA SER A 125 -7.58 -20.36 -14.39
C SER A 125 -6.99 -21.17 -15.55
N GLY A 126 -6.27 -20.48 -16.44
CA GLY A 126 -5.49 -21.06 -17.51
C GLY A 126 -4.18 -21.71 -17.02
N THR A 127 -3.38 -22.19 -17.97
CA THR A 127 -2.11 -22.88 -17.69
C THR A 127 -1.03 -21.96 -17.14
N ASP A 128 -1.15 -20.66 -17.33
CA ASP A 128 -0.29 -19.61 -16.76
C ASP A 128 -0.71 -19.21 -15.34
N GLY A 129 -1.75 -19.86 -14.79
CA GLY A 129 -2.28 -19.56 -13.46
C GLY A 129 -3.13 -18.29 -13.39
N LYS A 130 -3.53 -17.73 -14.53
CA LYS A 130 -4.37 -16.52 -14.62
C LYS A 130 -5.77 -16.85 -15.12
N ILE A 131 -6.75 -16.06 -14.74
CA ILE A 131 -8.08 -16.06 -15.37
C ILE A 131 -8.09 -15.17 -16.62
N ASP A 132 -9.05 -15.40 -17.50
CA ASP A 132 -9.30 -14.51 -18.64
C ASP A 132 -9.82 -13.14 -18.16
N GLU A 133 -9.14 -12.07 -18.60
CA GLU A 133 -9.47 -10.68 -18.29
C GLU A 133 -10.25 -9.98 -19.42
N ALA A 134 -10.65 -10.72 -20.46
CA ALA A 134 -11.47 -10.17 -21.54
C ALA A 134 -12.70 -9.46 -20.96
N GLY A 135 -12.87 -8.19 -21.35
CA GLY A 135 -13.95 -7.34 -20.84
C GLY A 135 -13.67 -6.67 -19.50
N SER A 136 -12.45 -6.73 -18.96
CA SER A 136 -12.03 -5.89 -17.83
C SER A 136 -12.35 -4.43 -18.10
N VAL A 137 -12.92 -3.76 -17.09
CA VAL A 137 -13.30 -2.36 -17.16
C VAL A 137 -12.25 -1.44 -16.52
N GLY A 138 -11.24 -2.01 -15.85
CA GLY A 138 -10.19 -1.22 -15.23
C GLY A 138 -9.22 -2.03 -14.38
N GLU A 139 -8.05 -1.43 -14.17
CA GLU A 139 -6.94 -2.01 -13.42
C GLU A 139 -6.24 -0.95 -12.57
N ALA A 140 -5.83 -1.35 -11.37
CA ALA A 140 -4.89 -0.64 -10.51
C ALA A 140 -3.76 -1.59 -10.13
N SER A 141 -2.59 -1.39 -10.74
CA SER A 141 -1.39 -2.21 -10.53
C SER A 141 -0.10 -1.38 -10.63
N ASN A 142 -0.20 -0.06 -10.54
CA ASN A 142 0.96 0.84 -10.59
C ASN A 142 1.32 1.30 -9.18
N SER A 143 2.40 0.77 -8.60
CA SER A 143 2.83 1.09 -7.24
C SER A 143 2.99 2.59 -7.01
N CYS A 144 2.27 3.12 -6.02
CA CYS A 144 2.18 4.55 -5.70
C CYS A 144 1.70 5.47 -6.83
N ALA A 145 0.98 4.92 -7.81
CA ALA A 145 0.44 5.65 -8.94
C ALA A 145 -0.92 5.09 -9.37
N ARG A 146 -1.56 5.77 -10.32
CA ARG A 146 -2.84 5.35 -10.87
C ARG A 146 -2.68 4.34 -12.01
N GLY A 147 -3.69 3.50 -12.18
CA GLY A 147 -3.87 2.65 -13.37
C GLY A 147 -2.96 1.42 -13.42
N ALA A 148 -2.84 0.86 -14.63
CA ALA A 148 -2.06 -0.33 -14.90
C ALA A 148 -0.53 -0.09 -14.78
N GLY A 149 0.18 -1.15 -14.43
CA GLY A 149 1.60 -1.16 -14.10
C GLY A 149 2.14 -2.59 -14.02
N LYS A 150 3.02 -2.87 -13.05
CA LYS A 150 3.67 -4.18 -12.88
C LYS A 150 3.26 -4.88 -11.57
N GLY A 151 2.24 -4.38 -10.92
CA GLY A 151 1.81 -4.78 -9.58
C GLY A 151 2.07 -3.70 -8.52
N ILE A 152 1.33 -3.86 -7.43
CA ILE A 152 1.37 -3.10 -6.19
C ILE A 152 2.34 -3.80 -5.25
N LEU A 153 3.49 -3.21 -5.00
CA LEU A 153 4.52 -3.73 -4.10
C LEU A 153 4.02 -3.76 -2.63
N PRO A 154 4.57 -4.64 -1.78
CA PRO A 154 4.25 -4.66 -0.35
C PRO A 154 4.36 -3.28 0.32
N GLY A 155 3.34 -2.90 1.10
CA GLY A 155 3.29 -1.61 1.79
C GLY A 155 2.90 -0.41 0.92
N THR A 156 2.63 -0.62 -0.38
CA THR A 156 2.22 0.42 -1.32
C THR A 156 0.73 0.32 -1.70
N SER A 157 0.26 1.29 -2.48
CA SER A 157 -1.10 1.33 -3.01
C SER A 157 -1.13 1.75 -4.47
N SER A 158 -2.19 1.37 -5.19
CA SER A 158 -2.54 1.91 -6.52
C SER A 158 -4.03 2.25 -6.55
N TRP A 159 -4.46 3.06 -7.52
CA TRP A 159 -5.86 3.44 -7.65
C TRP A 159 -6.32 3.58 -9.10
N VAL A 160 -7.63 3.40 -9.32
CA VAL A 160 -8.27 3.59 -10.63
C VAL A 160 -9.68 4.15 -10.43
N THR A 161 -10.04 5.14 -11.24
CA THR A 161 -11.39 5.74 -11.26
C THR A 161 -12.13 5.24 -12.48
N LEU A 162 -13.30 4.64 -12.27
CA LEU A 162 -14.13 4.01 -13.30
C LEU A 162 -15.54 4.59 -13.26
N LYS A 163 -16.16 4.73 -14.44
CA LYS A 163 -17.58 5.03 -14.54
C LYS A 163 -18.35 3.73 -14.64
N LEU A 164 -18.90 3.26 -13.51
CA LEU A 164 -19.60 1.98 -13.44
C LEU A 164 -21.11 2.14 -13.65
N ALA A 165 -21.66 1.26 -14.47
CA ALA A 165 -23.11 1.11 -14.65
C ALA A 165 -23.68 0.17 -13.58
N PRO A 166 -25.01 0.16 -13.36
CA PRO A 166 -25.64 -0.81 -12.47
C PRO A 166 -25.34 -2.24 -12.94
N GLY A 167 -24.95 -3.10 -12.00
CA GLY A 167 -24.53 -4.46 -12.32
C GLY A 167 -23.72 -5.11 -11.21
N ARG A 168 -23.24 -6.32 -11.48
CA ARG A 168 -22.33 -7.06 -10.62
C ARG A 168 -20.93 -7.04 -11.23
N TYR A 169 -19.95 -6.83 -10.38
CA TYR A 169 -18.54 -6.81 -10.74
C TYR A 169 -17.79 -7.75 -9.79
N GLU A 170 -16.78 -8.40 -10.34
CA GLU A 170 -15.79 -9.14 -9.59
C GLU A 170 -14.51 -8.31 -9.57
N VAL A 171 -13.96 -8.10 -8.37
CA VAL A 171 -12.67 -7.47 -8.17
C VAL A 171 -11.67 -8.56 -7.86
N VAL A 172 -10.53 -8.57 -8.55
CA VAL A 172 -9.58 -9.70 -8.50
C VAL A 172 -8.14 -9.23 -8.44
N CYS A 173 -7.24 -10.08 -7.94
CA CYS A 173 -5.82 -10.05 -8.28
C CYS A 173 -5.54 -11.23 -9.21
N ASN A 174 -5.07 -10.97 -10.42
CA ASN A 174 -4.86 -11.98 -11.45
C ASN A 174 -3.37 -12.27 -11.75
N LEU A 175 -2.48 -11.91 -10.83
CA LEU A 175 -1.12 -12.43 -10.84
C LEU A 175 -1.18 -13.97 -10.73
N ALA A 176 -0.23 -14.65 -11.37
CA ALA A 176 -0.27 -16.10 -11.53
C ALA A 176 -0.51 -16.83 -10.20
N GLY A 177 -1.63 -17.57 -10.11
CA GLY A 177 -2.04 -18.33 -8.94
C GLY A 177 -2.81 -17.55 -7.86
N HIS A 178 -2.83 -16.21 -7.90
CA HIS A 178 -3.43 -15.39 -6.84
C HIS A 178 -4.95 -15.53 -6.78
N TYR A 179 -5.62 -15.51 -7.95
CA TYR A 179 -7.07 -15.70 -8.03
C TYR A 179 -7.51 -17.05 -7.46
N ALA A 180 -6.89 -18.14 -7.92
CA ALA A 180 -7.17 -19.50 -7.49
C ALA A 180 -6.90 -19.70 -5.98
N ALA A 181 -5.99 -18.92 -5.41
CA ALA A 181 -5.69 -18.94 -3.98
C ALA A 181 -6.66 -18.11 -3.11
N GLY A 182 -7.60 -17.36 -3.70
CA GLY A 182 -8.64 -16.63 -2.97
C GLY A 182 -8.65 -15.11 -3.17
N MET A 183 -7.87 -14.55 -4.09
CA MET A 183 -7.84 -13.11 -4.34
C MET A 183 -8.96 -12.64 -5.26
N TYR A 184 -10.19 -12.74 -4.77
CA TYR A 184 -11.36 -12.20 -5.45
C TYR A 184 -12.37 -11.64 -4.43
N GLY A 185 -13.23 -10.76 -4.91
CA GLY A 185 -14.36 -10.22 -4.16
C GLY A 185 -15.46 -9.77 -5.13
N GLN A 186 -16.64 -9.48 -4.60
CA GLN A 186 -17.76 -8.99 -5.41
C GLN A 186 -18.13 -7.56 -5.01
N LEU A 187 -18.40 -6.73 -6.01
CA LEU A 187 -19.02 -5.42 -5.85
C LEU A 187 -20.33 -5.38 -6.64
N THR A 188 -21.39 -4.91 -5.99
CA THR A 188 -22.68 -4.62 -6.63
C THR A 188 -22.82 -3.12 -6.83
N VAL A 189 -23.19 -2.71 -8.05
CA VAL A 189 -23.46 -1.32 -8.39
C VAL A 189 -24.97 -1.17 -8.58
N THR A 190 -25.59 -0.30 -7.79
CA THR A 190 -27.03 -0.02 -7.84
C THR A 190 -27.32 1.21 -8.70
N LYS A 191 -28.59 1.37 -9.10
CA LYS A 191 -29.06 2.59 -9.76
C LYS A 191 -29.01 3.80 -8.83
#